data_AF-A0A6N4AKI8-F1
#
_entry.id   AF-A0A6N4AKI8-F1
#
_cell.length_a   1.000
_cell.length_b   1.000
_cell.length_c   1.000
_cell.angle_alpha   90.00
_cell.angle_beta   90.00
_cell.angle_gamma   90.00
#
_symmetry.space_group_name_H-M   'P 1'
#
loop_
_entity.id
_entity.type
_entity.pdbx_description
1 polymer ?
#
loop_
_entity_poly.entity_id
_entity_poly.type
_entity_poly.pdbx_seq_one_letter_code
_entity_poly.pdbx_strand_id
1 'polypeptide(L)'
;MKKLTKTTALILSVLMLFGCTSNSANGGVGDTTPPVENSVTDSKNESKTESSATENSSATDNTSKESEENLVKNIEGYQTFSYDADKYEITNDYIYCNIRYSIYDMFTPVEPNLDDLYKETTDVKSSELVALKCRVAGDSYVINDGKCGETLIMKPFLSLIYTPVVIEEVVDSNNGKCLYNKGDILYISEYYHITEQYNDRSLNFVQTAEENLKAQFENKSGEFDSSKHSEIEKKYYDGKMEYYNTLRSGNGRYIQTTWNPVLLQKGQSYLIFADNDTTANEVDGNIYNNAYPIVFDLEQSEPFVFKSEKEDNGVFSASYAYRYQWKILKEKYGEHFKS
;
A
#
# COMPACT_ATOMS: atom_id res chain seq x y z
N MET A 1 0.55 -36.99 -25.52
CA MET A 1 0.77 -37.24 -26.97
C MET A 1 0.15 -36.10 -27.76
N LYS A 2 1.00 -35.51 -28.60
CA LYS A 2 0.83 -34.49 -29.66
C LYS A 2 -0.58 -34.16 -30.15
N LYS A 3 -0.83 -32.86 -30.33
CA LYS A 3 -1.20 -32.27 -31.63
C LYS A 3 -0.69 -30.82 -31.73
N LEU A 4 0.39 -30.65 -32.51
CA LEU A 4 0.83 -29.38 -33.11
C LEU A 4 0.18 -29.25 -34.49
N THR A 5 -0.30 -28.06 -34.84
CA THR A 5 -0.08 -27.31 -36.11
C THR A 5 -1.04 -26.10 -36.07
N LYS A 6 -0.59 -24.87 -36.27
CA LYS A 6 -0.13 -24.32 -37.56
C LYS A 6 0.94 -23.23 -37.38
N THR A 7 1.85 -23.20 -38.34
CA THR A 7 2.93 -22.23 -38.55
C THR A 7 2.57 -21.28 -39.70
N THR A 8 3.27 -20.12 -39.74
CA THR A 8 3.53 -19.16 -40.86
C THR A 8 2.68 -17.88 -40.73
N ALA A 9 3.18 -16.63 -40.74
CA ALA A 9 4.35 -15.98 -41.38
C ALA A 9 4.93 -14.87 -40.46
N LEU A 10 6.25 -14.70 -40.30
CA LEU A 10 7.20 -13.88 -41.10
C LEU A 10 6.80 -12.39 -41.24
N ILE A 11 7.36 -11.53 -40.39
CA ILE A 11 7.55 -10.10 -40.69
C ILE A 11 9.02 -9.73 -40.49
N LEU A 12 9.49 -9.07 -41.53
CA LEU A 12 10.83 -8.71 -41.93
C LEU A 12 11.39 -7.57 -41.05
N SER A 13 12.68 -7.70 -40.73
CA SER A 13 13.52 -6.65 -40.17
C SER A 13 13.68 -5.46 -41.11
N VAL A 14 13.54 -4.23 -40.59
CA VAL A 14 14.15 -3.04 -41.18
C VAL A 14 14.92 -2.32 -40.08
N LEU A 15 16.24 -2.46 -40.15
CA LEU A 15 17.23 -1.63 -39.50
C LEU A 15 17.31 -0.31 -40.30
N MET A 16 17.03 0.82 -39.67
CA MET A 16 17.40 2.15 -40.18
C MET A 16 18.11 2.89 -39.05
N LEU A 17 19.44 2.89 -39.11
CA LEU A 17 20.28 3.94 -38.55
C LEU A 17 20.00 5.24 -39.32
N PHE A 18 19.86 6.37 -38.62
CA PHE A 18 20.32 7.75 -38.91
C PHE A 18 19.66 8.63 -37.81
N GLY A 19 20.33 9.48 -37.04
CA GLY A 19 21.69 9.99 -37.13
C GLY A 19 22.19 10.60 -35.82
N CYS A 20 23.51 10.75 -35.79
CA CYS A 20 24.28 11.52 -34.82
C CYS A 20 24.32 13.02 -35.20
N THR A 21 24.88 13.81 -34.27
CA THR A 21 25.37 15.22 -34.34
C THR A 21 24.31 16.32 -34.14
N SER A 22 24.48 17.34 -33.30
CA SER A 22 25.71 18.07 -32.90
C SER A 22 25.65 18.75 -31.51
N ASN A 23 26.80 18.83 -30.83
CA ASN A 23 27.14 19.73 -29.71
C ASN A 23 27.14 21.22 -30.12
N SER A 24 26.95 22.14 -29.16
CA SER A 24 27.95 23.19 -28.84
C SER A 24 27.52 24.12 -27.70
N ALA A 25 28.49 24.45 -26.84
CA ALA A 25 28.46 25.43 -25.76
C ALA A 25 28.70 26.88 -26.23
N ASN A 26 28.26 27.86 -25.40
CA ASN A 26 28.76 29.24 -25.14
C ASN A 26 27.57 30.04 -24.55
N GLY A 27 27.65 30.95 -23.56
CA GLY A 27 28.73 31.69 -22.92
C GLY A 27 28.28 33.16 -22.73
N GLY A 28 28.53 33.77 -21.55
CA GLY A 28 28.39 35.23 -21.27
C GLY A 28 27.22 35.59 -20.35
N VAL A 29 27.38 35.99 -19.08
CA VAL A 29 28.00 37.20 -18.50
C VAL A 29 27.30 38.49 -18.94
N GLY A 30 26.72 39.23 -17.98
CA GLY A 30 26.27 40.62 -18.21
C GLY A 30 25.29 41.17 -17.18
N ASP A 31 25.86 41.74 -16.12
CA ASP A 31 25.28 42.54 -15.04
C ASP A 31 24.50 43.80 -15.51
N THR A 32 23.65 44.33 -14.62
CA THR A 32 23.37 45.76 -14.28
C THR A 32 21.91 46.23 -14.22
N THR A 33 21.46 46.41 -12.95
CA THR A 33 20.63 47.49 -12.33
C THR A 33 19.17 47.81 -12.74
N PRO A 34 18.29 48.16 -11.76
CA PRO A 34 16.89 48.60 -11.96
C PRO A 34 16.70 50.13 -11.75
N PRO A 35 15.48 50.65 -12.00
CA PRO A 35 14.92 51.71 -11.13
C PRO A 35 13.45 51.38 -10.72
N VAL A 36 13.03 51.46 -9.45
CA VAL A 36 12.81 52.62 -8.54
C VAL A 36 11.48 53.36 -8.78
N GLU A 37 10.60 53.25 -7.77
CA GLU A 37 9.64 54.24 -7.19
C GLU A 37 8.61 54.96 -8.10
N ASN A 38 7.43 55.42 -7.72
CA ASN A 38 6.62 55.67 -6.50
C ASN A 38 5.15 55.66 -7.02
N SER A 39 4.06 55.54 -6.26
CA SER A 39 3.61 56.50 -5.26
C SER A 39 2.32 56.03 -4.56
N VAL A 40 2.30 56.26 -3.26
CA VAL A 40 1.21 56.23 -2.29
C VAL A 40 0.13 57.28 -2.61
N THR A 41 -1.16 56.98 -2.39
CA THR A 41 -2.01 57.75 -1.44
C THR A 41 -3.40 57.14 -1.19
N ASP A 42 -3.61 56.91 0.12
CA ASP A 42 -4.79 56.80 0.96
C ASP A 42 -6.18 57.18 0.42
N SER A 43 -7.18 56.40 0.85
CA SER A 43 -8.40 56.97 1.46
C SER A 43 -9.06 56.00 2.44
N LYS A 44 -9.13 56.47 3.68
CA LYS A 44 -9.72 55.89 4.88
C LYS A 44 -11.23 56.14 4.87
N ASN A 45 -12.05 55.13 5.16
CA ASN A 45 -13.39 55.36 5.70
C ASN A 45 -13.75 54.26 6.72
N GLU A 46 -13.96 54.67 7.97
CA GLU A 46 -14.50 53.87 9.06
C GLU A 46 -16.02 54.07 9.11
N SER A 47 -16.81 52.99 9.09
CA SER A 47 -18.13 53.02 9.72
C SER A 47 -18.53 51.61 10.18
N LYS A 48 -18.65 51.46 11.50
CA LYS A 48 -19.28 50.34 12.22
C LYS A 48 -20.73 50.18 11.79
N THR A 49 -21.21 48.94 11.59
CA THR A 49 -22.56 48.45 11.93
C THR A 49 -22.54 46.90 11.96
N GLU A 50 -23.35 46.33 12.84
CA GLU A 50 -23.39 44.94 13.33
C GLU A 50 -23.89 43.88 12.33
N SER A 51 -23.44 42.64 12.56
CA SER A 51 -24.08 41.32 12.38
C SER A 51 -25.19 41.14 11.32
N SER A 52 -24.94 40.22 10.38
CA SER A 52 -25.91 39.19 10.02
C SER A 52 -25.23 37.99 9.36
N ALA A 53 -25.68 36.79 9.74
CA ALA A 53 -25.27 35.52 9.16
C ALA A 53 -25.54 35.50 7.65
N THR A 54 -24.60 34.97 6.88
CA THR A 54 -24.88 34.48 5.53
C THR A 54 -24.00 33.26 5.27
N GLU A 55 -24.68 32.12 5.21
CA GLU A 55 -24.16 30.84 4.75
C GLU A 55 -23.53 31.03 3.37
N ASN A 56 -22.24 30.75 3.23
CA ASN A 56 -21.60 30.66 1.92
C ASN A 56 -21.47 29.17 1.58
N SER A 57 -22.55 28.60 1.07
CA SER A 57 -22.53 27.30 0.40
C SER A 57 -21.94 27.48 -1.00
N SER A 58 -20.63 27.24 -1.15
CA SER A 58 -20.03 27.09 -2.48
C SER A 58 -20.35 25.69 -3.01
N ALA A 59 -21.59 25.51 -3.47
CA ALA A 59 -21.94 24.39 -4.35
C ALA A 59 -21.18 24.58 -5.67
N THR A 60 -20.11 23.81 -5.85
CA THR A 60 -19.42 23.73 -7.14
C THR A 60 -19.99 22.50 -7.85
N ASP A 61 -20.95 22.74 -8.76
CA ASP A 61 -21.50 21.73 -9.66
C ASP A 61 -20.40 21.26 -10.63
N ASN A 62 -19.59 20.29 -10.21
CA ASN A 62 -18.73 19.54 -11.12
C ASN A 62 -19.54 18.43 -11.78
N THR A 63 -20.35 18.80 -12.75
CA THR A 63 -20.96 17.85 -13.71
C THR A 63 -19.94 17.49 -14.79
N SER A 64 -18.86 16.83 -14.39
CA SER A 64 -18.10 15.94 -15.27
C SER A 64 -18.40 14.52 -14.82
N LYS A 65 -19.04 13.73 -15.68
CA LYS A 65 -19.07 12.27 -15.54
C LYS A 65 -17.65 11.75 -15.73
N GLU A 66 -16.77 12.00 -14.76
CA GLU A 66 -15.64 11.11 -14.53
C GLU A 66 -16.28 9.76 -14.23
N SER A 67 -15.90 8.73 -14.98
CA SER A 67 -16.30 7.35 -14.70
C SER A 67 -16.06 7.10 -13.21
N GLU A 68 -17.07 6.59 -12.50
CA GLU A 68 -17.02 6.27 -11.05
C GLU A 68 -15.84 5.34 -10.65
N GLU A 69 -15.05 4.87 -11.63
CA GLU A 69 -13.95 3.93 -11.52
C GLU A 69 -12.58 4.53 -11.17
N ASN A 70 -12.37 5.85 -11.30
CA ASN A 70 -11.10 6.49 -10.89
C ASN A 70 -11.38 7.84 -10.21
N LEU A 71 -11.75 7.79 -8.94
CA LEU A 71 -12.00 8.98 -8.10
C LEU A 71 -10.71 9.68 -7.64
N VAL A 72 -9.55 9.14 -8.04
CA VAL A 72 -8.23 9.55 -7.58
C VAL A 72 -7.60 10.50 -8.60
N LYS A 73 -7.24 11.71 -8.17
CA LYS A 73 -6.66 12.76 -9.02
C LYS A 73 -5.12 12.73 -8.99
N ASN A 74 -4.51 13.11 -10.12
CA ASN A 74 -3.08 13.34 -10.34
C ASN A 74 -2.16 12.16 -10.02
N ILE A 75 -1.99 11.27 -11.01
CA ILE A 75 -1.06 10.12 -10.96
C ILE A 75 0.24 10.33 -11.76
N GLU A 76 0.44 11.50 -12.38
CA GLU A 76 1.62 11.73 -13.20
C GLU A 76 2.89 11.70 -12.32
N GLY A 77 3.84 10.84 -12.66
CA GLY A 77 5.07 10.60 -11.87
C GLY A 77 4.91 9.64 -10.68
N TYR A 78 3.68 9.23 -10.35
CA TYR A 78 3.42 8.26 -9.29
C TYR A 78 3.65 6.83 -9.79
N GLN A 79 4.14 5.98 -8.90
CA GLN A 79 4.24 4.56 -9.14
C GLN A 79 3.02 3.86 -8.54
N THR A 80 2.15 3.34 -9.42
CA THR A 80 0.91 2.68 -9.01
C THR A 80 0.95 1.16 -9.22
N PHE A 81 0.11 0.45 -8.47
CA PHE A 81 -0.05 -0.99 -8.49
C PHE A 81 -1.52 -1.31 -8.19
N SER A 82 -2.13 -2.26 -8.90
CA SER A 82 -3.46 -2.78 -8.52
C SER A 82 -3.33 -4.26 -8.20
N TYR A 83 -3.76 -4.64 -7.00
CA TYR A 83 -3.88 -6.05 -6.65
C TYR A 83 -5.02 -6.70 -7.44
N ASP A 84 -4.75 -7.90 -7.95
CA ASP A 84 -5.70 -8.76 -8.65
C ASP A 84 -5.41 -10.22 -8.26
N ALA A 85 -6.36 -10.85 -7.58
CA ALA A 85 -6.24 -12.21 -7.10
C ALA A 85 -6.08 -13.25 -8.22
N ASP A 86 -6.51 -12.94 -9.46
CA ASP A 86 -6.33 -13.82 -10.62
C ASP A 86 -4.95 -13.63 -11.29
N LYS A 87 -4.31 -12.47 -11.09
CA LYS A 87 -2.98 -12.17 -11.66
C LYS A 87 -1.85 -12.65 -10.75
N TYR A 88 -1.98 -12.45 -9.44
CA TYR A 88 -0.88 -12.65 -8.50
C TYR A 88 -1.05 -13.87 -7.61
N GLU A 89 0.09 -14.45 -7.24
CA GLU A 89 0.14 -15.53 -6.26
C GLU A 89 0.80 -15.04 -4.97
N ILE A 90 0.17 -15.34 -3.84
CA ILE A 90 0.73 -14.96 -2.54
C ILE A 90 1.77 -15.98 -2.09
N THR A 91 2.89 -15.44 -1.58
CA THR A 91 4.00 -16.22 -1.08
C THR A 91 4.66 -15.57 0.14
N ASN A 92 5.45 -16.35 0.87
CA ASN A 92 6.36 -15.88 1.89
C ASN A 92 7.39 -16.97 2.22
N ASP A 93 8.34 -16.62 3.07
CA ASP A 93 9.42 -17.49 3.49
C ASP A 93 8.96 -18.69 4.34
N TYR A 94 7.86 -18.59 5.10
CA TYR A 94 7.36 -19.70 5.90
C TYR A 94 6.95 -20.91 5.05
N ILE A 95 6.45 -20.67 3.84
CA ILE A 95 6.11 -21.73 2.87
C ILE A 95 7.32 -22.62 2.54
N TYR A 96 8.53 -22.04 2.48
CA TYR A 96 9.74 -22.72 2.01
C TYR A 96 10.62 -23.21 3.16
N CYS A 97 10.71 -22.42 4.22
CA CYS A 97 11.71 -22.65 5.25
C CYS A 97 11.30 -23.74 6.24
N ASN A 98 10.04 -24.21 6.19
CA ASN A 98 9.43 -25.19 7.11
C ASN A 98 9.75 -24.92 8.59
N ILE A 99 10.08 -23.66 8.90
CA ILE A 99 10.10 -23.13 10.24
C ILE A 99 8.62 -22.98 10.54
N ARG A 100 8.07 -24.00 11.17
CA ARG A 100 7.10 -23.72 12.22
C ARG A 100 7.87 -22.98 13.30
N TYR A 101 8.16 -21.68 13.08
CA TYR A 101 8.06 -20.80 14.21
C TYR A 101 6.64 -21.02 14.69
N SER A 102 6.56 -21.71 15.81
CA SER A 102 5.42 -21.68 16.69
C SER A 102 5.24 -20.20 17.05
N ILE A 103 4.57 -19.45 16.18
CA ILE A 103 3.97 -18.15 16.46
C ILE A 103 2.91 -18.24 17.56
N TYR A 104 2.78 -19.39 18.26
CA TYR A 104 1.95 -19.61 19.44
C TYR A 104 2.24 -18.65 20.63
N ASP A 105 2.89 -17.51 20.44
CA ASP A 105 3.08 -16.51 21.51
C ASP A 105 2.89 -15.03 21.10
N MET A 106 2.54 -14.68 19.86
CA MET A 106 2.23 -13.28 19.53
C MET A 106 0.74 -13.07 19.33
N PHE A 107 0.13 -12.78 20.49
CA PHE A 107 -1.21 -12.22 20.75
C PHE A 107 -2.34 -13.23 20.95
N THR A 108 -2.82 -13.28 22.20
CA THR A 108 -4.24 -13.51 22.47
C THR A 108 -5.00 -12.56 21.55
N PRO A 109 -5.83 -13.06 20.61
CA PRO A 109 -6.53 -12.19 19.70
C PRO A 109 -7.40 -11.26 20.53
N VAL A 110 -7.14 -9.96 20.42
CA VAL A 110 -7.93 -8.98 21.14
C VAL A 110 -9.34 -8.97 20.55
N GLU A 111 -10.31 -8.73 21.42
CA GLU A 111 -11.66 -8.46 20.97
C GLU A 111 -11.61 -7.24 20.05
N PRO A 112 -12.18 -7.30 18.83
CA PRO A 112 -12.03 -6.23 17.84
C PRO A 112 -12.98 -5.05 18.14
N ASN A 113 -12.85 -4.47 19.33
CA ASN A 113 -13.45 -3.20 19.67
C ASN A 113 -12.41 -2.08 19.51
N LEU A 114 -12.88 -0.86 19.29
CA LEU A 114 -12.01 0.28 18.97
C LEU A 114 -10.99 0.56 20.09
N ASP A 115 -11.34 0.30 21.36
CA ASP A 115 -10.46 0.54 22.50
C ASP A 115 -9.32 -0.47 22.63
N ASP A 116 -9.58 -1.74 22.35
CA ASP A 116 -8.57 -2.79 22.41
C ASP A 116 -7.70 -2.80 21.16
N LEU A 117 -8.28 -2.53 19.98
CA LEU A 117 -7.51 -2.34 18.76
C LEU A 117 -6.54 -1.17 18.89
N TYR A 118 -6.96 -0.08 19.54
CA TYR A 118 -6.10 1.08 19.83
C TYR A 118 -4.87 0.72 20.68
N LYS A 119 -4.98 -0.21 21.64
CA LYS A 119 -3.86 -0.59 22.52
C LYS A 119 -2.78 -1.41 21.82
N GLU A 120 -3.13 -2.09 20.73
CA GLU A 120 -2.20 -2.90 19.93
C GLU A 120 -1.40 -2.07 18.91
N THR A 121 -1.64 -0.76 18.87
CA THR A 121 -1.01 0.15 17.91
C THR A 121 0.32 0.65 18.46
N THR A 122 1.41 0.46 17.70
CA THR A 122 2.78 0.80 18.15
C THR A 122 3.19 2.24 17.82
N ASP A 123 2.37 2.96 17.06
CA ASP A 123 2.72 4.28 16.49
C ASP A 123 1.66 5.34 16.83
N VAL A 124 1.37 5.49 18.13
CA VAL A 124 0.23 6.27 18.62
C VAL A 124 0.65 7.70 18.95
N LYS A 125 0.63 8.56 17.94
CA LYS A 125 0.24 9.95 18.18
C LYS A 125 -1.27 10.08 17.94
N SER A 126 -2.06 9.80 18.98
CA SER A 126 -3.32 10.51 19.26
C SER A 126 -4.43 10.47 18.17
N SER A 127 -4.98 9.30 17.86
CA SER A 127 -6.24 9.21 17.11
C SER A 127 -7.20 8.19 17.73
N GLU A 128 -8.45 8.62 17.94
CA GLU A 128 -9.58 7.71 18.13
C GLU A 128 -9.67 6.84 16.86
N LEU A 129 -9.85 5.52 16.99
CA LEU A 129 -10.09 4.68 15.82
C LEU A 129 -11.54 4.81 15.36
N VAL A 130 -11.75 4.70 14.05
CA VAL A 130 -13.09 4.61 13.45
C VAL A 130 -13.19 3.36 12.59
N ALA A 131 -14.35 2.72 12.64
CA ALA A 131 -14.71 1.64 11.74
C ALA A 131 -15.44 2.22 10.53
N LEU A 132 -14.91 1.95 9.34
CA LEU A 132 -15.39 2.51 8.09
C LEU A 132 -15.71 1.37 7.13
N LYS A 133 -16.86 1.46 6.47
CA LYS A 133 -17.14 0.69 5.26
C LYS A 133 -16.64 1.51 4.08
N CYS A 134 -15.68 0.98 3.36
CA CYS A 134 -15.01 1.67 2.26
C CYS A 134 -14.93 0.80 1.02
N ARG A 135 -14.97 1.41 -0.17
CA ARG A 135 -14.75 0.74 -1.45
C ARG A 135 -13.42 1.17 -2.03
N VAL A 136 -12.65 0.23 -2.58
CA VAL A 136 -11.39 0.56 -3.26
C VAL A 136 -11.66 1.42 -4.50
N ALA A 137 -11.04 2.60 -4.53
CA ALA A 137 -11.38 3.70 -5.44
C ALA A 137 -10.37 3.90 -6.59
N GLY A 138 -9.26 3.15 -6.60
CA GLY A 138 -8.20 3.31 -7.59
C GLY A 138 -7.03 2.37 -7.35
N ASP A 139 -5.96 2.62 -8.09
CA ASP A 139 -4.73 1.85 -7.99
C ASP A 139 -3.93 2.30 -6.76
N SER A 140 -3.30 1.36 -6.07
CA SER A 140 -2.47 1.57 -4.90
C SER A 140 -1.18 2.32 -5.24
N TYR A 141 -0.73 3.18 -4.33
CA TYR A 141 0.54 3.89 -4.44
C TYR A 141 1.65 3.08 -3.79
N VAL A 142 2.74 2.88 -4.54
CA VAL A 142 3.90 2.14 -4.06
C VAL A 142 4.92 3.15 -3.55
N ILE A 143 4.99 3.33 -2.23
CA ILE A 143 5.90 4.28 -1.60
C ILE A 143 7.16 3.55 -1.16
N ASN A 144 8.32 4.04 -1.57
CA ASN A 144 9.62 3.56 -1.14
C ASN A 144 10.48 4.75 -0.72
N ASP A 145 10.98 4.72 0.51
CA ASP A 145 11.84 5.76 1.09
C ASP A 145 11.25 7.16 0.96
N GLY A 146 9.94 7.28 1.23
CA GLY A 146 9.19 8.53 1.13
C GLY A 146 8.97 9.00 -0.31
N LYS A 147 9.05 8.13 -1.32
CA LYS A 147 8.77 8.48 -2.72
C LYS A 147 7.79 7.51 -3.35
N CYS A 148 6.81 8.04 -4.07
CA CYS A 148 5.95 7.28 -4.98
C CYS A 148 6.41 7.56 -6.41
N GLY A 149 7.17 6.64 -7.01
CA GLY A 149 7.83 6.90 -8.29
C GLY A 149 8.84 8.05 -8.20
N GLU A 150 8.60 9.11 -8.98
CA GLU A 150 9.42 10.33 -8.97
C GLU A 150 8.96 11.36 -7.94
N THR A 151 7.73 11.21 -7.42
CA THR A 151 7.11 12.16 -6.50
C THR A 151 7.56 11.92 -5.07
N LEU A 152 8.00 12.98 -4.39
CA LEU A 152 8.31 12.94 -2.95
C LEU A 152 7.00 12.96 -2.14
N ILE A 153 6.81 11.98 -1.27
CA ILE A 153 5.73 11.94 -0.29
C ILE A 153 6.36 12.20 1.07
N MET A 154 6.13 13.39 1.65
CA MET A 154 6.70 13.75 2.95
C MET A 154 6.00 13.00 4.11
N LYS A 155 6.44 11.77 4.37
CA LYS A 155 6.44 11.14 5.71
C LYS A 155 7.64 10.17 5.77
N PRO A 156 8.60 10.37 6.70
CA PRO A 156 9.91 9.67 6.69
C PRO A 156 9.89 8.17 7.02
N PHE A 157 8.74 7.51 7.19
CA PHE A 157 8.65 6.16 7.77
C PHE A 157 7.88 5.10 6.96
N LEU A 158 7.41 5.40 5.75
CA LEU A 158 6.38 4.56 5.12
C LEU A 158 6.83 4.03 3.75
N SER A 159 7.77 3.08 3.76
CA SER A 159 8.02 2.21 2.60
C SER A 159 6.94 1.12 2.54
N LEU A 160 5.71 1.54 2.19
CA LEU A 160 4.50 0.72 2.21
C LEU A 160 3.66 0.98 0.95
N ILE A 161 2.63 0.15 0.79
CA ILE A 161 1.64 0.31 -0.26
C ILE A 161 0.43 1.02 0.33
N TYR A 162 -0.13 1.97 -0.41
CA TYR A 162 -1.26 2.78 0.03
C TYR A 162 -2.41 2.69 -0.96
N THR A 163 -3.49 2.03 -0.57
CA THR A 163 -4.64 1.82 -1.44
C THR A 163 -5.70 2.90 -1.21
N PRO A 164 -6.07 3.67 -2.25
CA PRO A 164 -7.12 4.66 -2.13
C PRO A 164 -8.48 3.97 -1.97
N VAL A 165 -9.21 4.37 -0.94
CA VAL A 165 -10.57 3.91 -0.67
C VAL A 165 -11.50 5.11 -0.53
N VAL A 166 -12.73 4.97 -1.01
CA VAL A 166 -13.81 5.94 -0.78
C VAL A 166 -14.69 5.43 0.35
N ILE A 167 -15.01 6.30 1.31
CA ILE A 167 -15.88 5.96 2.44
C ILE A 167 -17.31 5.85 1.92
N GLU A 168 -17.91 4.67 2.07
CA GLU A 168 -19.32 4.44 1.78
C GLU A 168 -20.20 4.75 3.00
N GLU A 169 -19.68 4.47 4.19
CA GLU A 169 -20.39 4.58 5.47
C GLU A 169 -19.41 4.62 6.66
N VAL A 170 -19.74 5.41 7.68
CA VAL A 170 -19.10 5.38 9.00
C VAL A 170 -19.87 4.39 9.87
N VAL A 171 -19.25 3.26 10.19
CA VAL A 171 -19.88 2.12 10.88
C VAL A 171 -19.84 2.29 12.40
N ASP A 172 -18.70 2.71 12.95
CA ASP A 172 -18.55 2.95 14.39
C ASP A 172 -17.47 4.02 14.64
N SER A 173 -17.69 4.87 15.64
CA SER A 173 -16.74 5.88 16.12
C SER A 173 -16.58 5.87 17.64
N ASN A 174 -17.02 4.79 18.31
CA ASN A 174 -17.05 4.63 19.77
C ASN A 174 -17.75 5.79 20.51
N ASN A 175 -18.83 6.34 19.92
CA ASN A 175 -19.51 7.56 20.37
C ASN A 175 -18.67 8.86 20.30
N GLY A 176 -17.44 8.79 19.77
CA GLY A 176 -16.62 9.94 19.41
C GLY A 176 -17.10 10.61 18.12
N LYS A 177 -16.57 11.81 17.85
CA LYS A 177 -16.87 12.52 16.60
C LYS A 177 -15.99 11.96 15.49
N CYS A 178 -16.59 11.22 14.55
CA CYS A 178 -15.91 10.90 13.29
C CYS A 178 -15.59 12.20 12.53
N LEU A 179 -14.35 12.36 12.10
CA LEU A 179 -13.90 13.49 11.28
C LEU A 179 -14.22 13.29 9.80
N TYR A 180 -14.48 12.05 9.41
CA TYR A 180 -14.77 11.68 8.02
C TYR A 180 -16.26 11.65 7.71
N ASN A 181 -16.56 11.85 6.43
CA ASN A 181 -17.88 11.78 5.85
C ASN A 181 -17.92 10.76 4.70
N LYS A 182 -19.13 10.32 4.37
CA LYS A 182 -19.36 9.54 3.16
C LYS A 182 -18.85 10.31 1.94
N GLY A 183 -18.06 9.63 1.09
CA GLY A 183 -17.45 10.21 -0.10
C GLY A 183 -16.02 10.71 0.11
N ASP A 184 -15.54 10.83 1.35
CA ASP A 184 -14.13 11.15 1.60
C ASP A 184 -13.23 10.01 1.10
N ILE A 185 -12.02 10.38 0.64
CA ILE A 185 -11.02 9.44 0.13
C ILE A 185 -9.86 9.35 1.12
N LEU A 186 -9.54 8.12 1.51
CA LEU A 186 -8.40 7.81 2.37
C LEU A 186 -7.43 6.89 1.63
N TYR A 187 -6.14 7.05 1.91
CA TYR A 187 -5.09 6.16 1.42
C TYR A 187 -4.68 5.24 2.55
N ILE A 188 -5.07 3.98 2.44
CA ILE A 188 -4.96 2.99 3.50
C ILE A 188 -3.68 2.19 3.33
N SER A 189 -2.84 2.14 4.36
CA SER A 189 -1.61 1.36 4.34
C SER A 189 -1.87 -0.15 4.25
N GLU A 190 -1.14 -0.84 3.38
CA GLU A 190 -1.11 -2.30 3.31
C GLU A 190 0.33 -2.82 3.48
N TYR A 191 0.47 -3.90 4.25
CA TYR A 191 1.74 -4.51 4.61
C TYR A 191 2.04 -5.72 3.73
N TYR A 192 2.46 -5.45 2.50
CA TYR A 192 2.99 -6.45 1.59
C TYR A 192 4.05 -5.85 0.66
N HIS A 193 4.85 -6.72 0.04
CA HIS A 193 5.79 -6.33 -1.00
C HIS A 193 5.38 -6.89 -2.35
N ILE A 194 5.44 -6.06 -3.38
CA ILE A 194 5.30 -6.46 -4.77
C ILE A 194 6.64 -6.98 -5.30
N THR A 195 6.60 -8.06 -6.07
CA THR A 195 7.80 -8.57 -6.77
C THR A 195 7.88 -8.12 -8.21
N GLU A 196 6.83 -7.48 -8.73
CA GLU A 196 6.80 -6.93 -10.08
C GLU A 196 7.79 -5.78 -10.20
N GLN A 197 8.50 -5.76 -11.32
CA GLN A 197 9.49 -4.74 -11.56
C GLN A 197 8.85 -3.42 -12.02
N TYR A 198 8.90 -2.41 -11.16
CA TYR A 198 8.66 -1.01 -11.43
C TYR A 198 9.97 -0.22 -11.33
N ASN A 199 10.39 0.40 -12.43
CA ASN A 199 11.68 1.10 -12.58
C ASN A 199 12.89 0.22 -12.18
N ASP A 200 14.08 0.81 -12.03
CA ASP A 200 15.30 0.09 -11.65
C ASP A 200 15.35 -0.38 -10.17
N ARG A 201 14.26 -0.23 -9.38
CA ARG A 201 14.30 -0.33 -7.90
C ARG A 201 13.64 -1.56 -7.29
N SER A 202 12.88 -2.28 -8.09
CA SER A 202 11.98 -3.35 -7.64
C SER A 202 12.72 -4.69 -7.68
N LEU A 203 12.66 -5.40 -6.54
CA LEU A 203 13.50 -6.55 -6.12
C LEU A 203 14.80 -6.22 -5.38
N ASN A 204 15.12 -4.96 -5.07
CA ASN A 204 16.33 -4.65 -4.28
C ASN A 204 16.32 -5.36 -2.90
N PHE A 205 15.14 -5.55 -2.31
CA PHE A 205 15.03 -6.25 -1.02
C PHE A 205 15.45 -7.72 -1.11
N VAL A 206 15.18 -8.42 -2.23
CA VAL A 206 15.52 -9.85 -2.39
C VAL A 206 17.03 -10.01 -2.48
N GLN A 207 17.69 -9.17 -3.27
CA GLN A 207 19.15 -9.18 -3.40
C GLN A 207 19.81 -8.88 -2.04
N THR A 208 19.39 -7.81 -1.39
CA THR A 208 19.92 -7.42 -0.06
C THR A 208 19.69 -8.52 0.98
N ALA A 209 18.51 -9.13 1.00
CA ALA A 209 18.18 -10.20 1.94
C ALA A 209 19.00 -11.48 1.68
N GLU A 210 19.22 -11.83 0.41
CA GLU A 210 20.09 -12.94 0.03
C GLU A 210 21.55 -12.68 0.43
N GLU A 211 22.11 -11.52 0.11
CA GLU A 211 23.48 -11.16 0.49
C GLU A 211 23.69 -11.21 2.00
N ASN A 212 22.73 -10.70 2.78
CA ASN A 212 22.75 -10.79 4.24
C ASN A 212 22.68 -12.24 4.74
N LEU A 213 21.83 -13.07 4.13
CA LEU A 213 21.73 -14.49 4.48
C LEU A 213 23.04 -15.23 4.20
N LYS A 214 23.67 -15.00 3.05
CA LYS A 214 24.96 -15.58 2.69
C LYS A 214 26.06 -15.13 3.65
N ALA A 215 26.13 -13.85 3.95
CA ALA A 215 27.09 -13.32 4.92
C ALA A 215 26.93 -13.93 6.33
N GLN A 216 25.70 -14.34 6.70
CA GLN A 216 25.41 -14.97 7.98
C GLN A 216 25.82 -16.44 8.03
N PHE A 217 25.56 -17.21 6.96
CA PHE A 217 25.65 -18.68 6.99
C PHE A 217 26.81 -19.27 6.18
N GLU A 218 27.42 -18.53 5.26
CA GLU A 218 28.49 -19.03 4.40
C GLU A 218 29.89 -18.78 4.99
N ASN A 219 30.80 -19.70 4.69
CA ASN A 219 32.23 -19.56 4.96
C ASN A 219 32.92 -18.70 3.89
N LYS A 220 34.24 -18.48 4.04
CA LYS A 220 35.02 -17.66 3.08
C LYS A 220 35.08 -18.23 1.65
N SER A 221 34.74 -19.50 1.46
CA SER A 221 34.64 -20.13 0.14
C SER A 221 33.25 -19.98 -0.51
N GLY A 222 32.27 -19.36 0.17
CA GLY A 222 30.91 -19.21 -0.33
C GLY A 222 30.05 -20.47 -0.20
N GLU A 223 30.42 -21.37 0.71
CA GLU A 223 29.65 -22.58 1.02
C GLU A 223 29.06 -22.46 2.43
N PHE A 224 27.92 -23.11 2.69
CA PHE A 224 27.32 -23.14 4.02
C PHE A 224 28.33 -23.64 5.08
N ASP A 225 28.55 -22.86 6.13
CA ASP A 225 29.54 -23.13 7.19
C ASP A 225 28.99 -24.15 8.21
N SER A 226 28.98 -25.42 7.82
CA SER A 226 28.54 -26.53 8.69
C SER A 226 29.40 -26.73 9.96
N SER A 227 30.52 -26.00 10.09
CA SER A 227 31.34 -26.02 11.31
C SER A 227 30.78 -25.09 12.40
N LYS A 228 29.97 -24.11 12.02
CA LYS A 228 29.35 -23.13 12.93
C LYS A 228 27.84 -23.26 13.04
N HIS A 229 27.20 -23.86 12.04
CA HIS A 229 25.74 -23.96 11.96
C HIS A 229 25.28 -25.41 11.91
N SER A 230 24.11 -25.63 12.52
CA SER A 230 23.45 -26.92 12.62
C SER A 230 22.75 -27.34 11.31
N GLU A 231 22.37 -28.61 11.23
CA GLU A 231 21.56 -29.13 10.11
C GLU A 231 20.16 -28.49 10.04
N ILE A 232 19.63 -28.01 11.17
CA ILE A 232 18.35 -27.28 11.21
C ILE A 232 18.51 -25.91 10.56
N GLU A 233 19.58 -25.19 10.90
CA GLU A 233 19.93 -23.92 10.26
C GLU A 233 20.22 -24.11 8.77
N LYS A 234 20.82 -25.24 8.37
CA LYS A 234 21.02 -25.57 6.96
C LYS A 234 19.70 -25.67 6.21
N LYS A 235 18.70 -26.36 6.76
CA LYS A 235 17.36 -26.46 6.15
C LYS A 235 16.69 -25.10 6.02
N TYR A 236 16.83 -24.25 7.04
CA TYR A 236 16.34 -22.87 6.98
C TYR A 236 17.03 -22.08 5.86
N TYR A 237 18.36 -22.14 5.80
CA TYR A 237 19.16 -21.47 4.76
C TYR A 237 18.76 -21.96 3.36
N ASP A 238 18.68 -23.28 3.14
CA ASP A 238 18.29 -23.86 1.86
C ASP A 238 16.88 -23.40 1.45
N GLY A 239 15.92 -23.41 2.39
CA GLY A 239 14.56 -22.93 2.14
C GLY A 239 14.48 -21.44 1.84
N LYS A 240 15.28 -20.60 2.52
CA LYS A 240 15.36 -19.16 2.20
C LYS A 240 15.95 -18.93 0.81
N MET A 241 16.98 -19.68 0.44
CA MET A 241 17.58 -19.60 -0.89
C MET A 241 16.59 -20.04 -1.98
N GLU A 242 15.83 -21.11 -1.75
CA GLU A 242 14.74 -21.54 -2.64
C GLU A 242 13.66 -20.47 -2.78
N TYR A 243 13.26 -19.86 -1.67
CA TYR A 243 12.31 -18.75 -1.65
C TYR A 243 12.79 -17.57 -2.50
N TYR A 244 14.02 -17.08 -2.29
CA TYR A 244 14.58 -15.97 -3.08
C TYR A 244 14.71 -16.32 -4.58
N ASN A 245 15.11 -17.56 -4.89
CA ASN A 245 15.13 -18.07 -6.26
C ASN A 245 13.73 -18.09 -6.89
N THR A 246 12.71 -18.45 -6.12
CA THR A 246 11.32 -18.45 -6.58
C THR A 246 10.83 -17.05 -6.89
N LEU A 247 11.10 -16.06 -6.02
CA LEU A 247 10.73 -14.67 -6.30
C LEU A 247 11.40 -14.15 -7.58
N ARG A 248 12.70 -14.41 -7.76
CA ARG A 248 13.45 -14.00 -8.95
C ARG A 248 12.94 -14.66 -10.24
N SER A 249 12.65 -15.96 -10.19
CA SER A 249 12.15 -16.70 -11.36
C SER A 249 10.67 -16.44 -11.65
N GLY A 250 9.90 -15.99 -10.66
CA GLY A 250 8.49 -15.63 -10.79
C GLY A 250 8.22 -14.38 -11.62
N ASN A 251 9.24 -13.54 -11.86
CA ASN A 251 9.16 -12.36 -12.74
C ASN A 251 7.92 -11.48 -12.47
N GLY A 252 7.70 -11.12 -11.21
CA GLY A 252 6.58 -10.26 -10.81
C GLY A 252 5.26 -10.95 -10.51
N ARG A 253 5.18 -12.28 -10.66
CA ARG A 253 3.98 -13.06 -10.34
C ARG A 253 3.57 -12.99 -8.87
N TYR A 254 4.51 -12.77 -7.97
CA TYR A 254 4.30 -13.00 -6.55
C TYR A 254 4.01 -11.73 -5.76
N ILE A 255 3.13 -11.84 -4.77
CA ILE A 255 2.97 -10.88 -3.68
C ILE A 255 3.53 -11.50 -2.41
N GLN A 256 4.47 -10.80 -1.78
CA GLN A 256 5.05 -11.23 -0.51
C GLN A 256 4.25 -10.63 0.64
N THR A 257 3.72 -11.48 1.51
CA THR A 257 3.08 -11.04 2.76
C THR A 257 3.13 -12.16 3.81
N THR A 258 3.40 -11.77 5.05
CA THR A 258 3.37 -12.65 6.24
C THR A 258 2.29 -12.24 7.23
N TRP A 259 1.82 -11.00 7.17
CA TRP A 259 0.89 -10.43 8.15
C TRP A 259 -0.52 -10.26 7.58
N ASN A 260 -0.66 -9.69 6.38
CA ASN A 260 -1.96 -9.33 5.83
C ASN A 260 -2.66 -10.55 5.21
N PRO A 261 -3.76 -11.06 5.80
CA PRO A 261 -4.50 -12.19 5.27
C PRO A 261 -5.48 -11.78 4.14
N VAL A 262 -5.72 -10.48 3.98
CA VAL A 262 -6.59 -9.88 2.96
C VAL A 262 -5.83 -8.72 2.31
N LEU A 263 -5.95 -8.62 1.00
CA LEU A 263 -5.36 -7.55 0.18
C LEU A 263 -6.50 -6.82 -0.54
N LEU A 264 -6.43 -5.50 -0.60
CA LEU A 264 -7.48 -4.64 -1.13
C LEU A 264 -7.55 -4.74 -2.66
N GLN A 265 -8.67 -5.26 -3.18
CA GLN A 265 -8.93 -5.42 -4.60
C GLN A 265 -9.83 -4.32 -5.14
N LYS A 266 -9.48 -3.78 -6.31
CA LYS A 266 -10.22 -2.69 -6.96
C LYS A 266 -11.71 -3.03 -7.12
N GLY A 267 -12.57 -2.10 -6.72
CA GLY A 267 -14.02 -2.24 -6.82
C GLY A 267 -14.68 -3.05 -5.70
N GLN A 268 -13.93 -3.69 -4.80
CA GLN A 268 -14.48 -4.40 -3.64
C GLN A 268 -14.66 -3.46 -2.44
N SER A 269 -15.62 -3.80 -1.57
CA SER A 269 -15.90 -3.08 -0.33
C SER A 269 -15.38 -3.84 0.88
N TYR A 270 -14.83 -3.10 1.83
CA TYR A 270 -14.17 -3.63 3.02
C TYR A 270 -14.63 -2.88 4.26
N LEU A 271 -14.64 -3.57 5.40
CA LEU A 271 -14.65 -2.93 6.72
C LEU A 271 -13.20 -2.73 7.16
N ILE A 272 -12.84 -1.47 7.41
CA ILE A 272 -11.48 -1.05 7.75
C ILE A 272 -11.53 -0.26 9.07
N PHE A 273 -10.53 -0.48 9.90
CA PHE A 273 -10.26 0.33 11.09
C PHE A 273 -9.12 1.28 10.77
N ALA A 274 -9.40 2.58 10.79
CA ALA A 274 -8.46 3.63 10.44
C ALA A 274 -8.34 4.65 11.57
N ASP A 275 -7.20 5.34 11.61
CA ASP A 275 -7.04 6.52 12.46
C ASP A 275 -8.08 7.58 12.09
N ASN A 276 -8.70 8.23 13.08
CA ASN A 276 -9.57 9.39 12.87
C ASN A 276 -8.73 10.67 12.72
N ASP A 277 -7.89 10.72 11.67
CA ASP A 277 -6.97 11.82 11.36
C ASP A 277 -7.14 12.30 9.91
N THR A 278 -7.48 13.59 9.76
CA THR A 278 -7.67 14.23 8.45
C THR A 278 -6.44 14.99 7.97
N THR A 279 -5.29 14.78 8.60
CA THR A 279 -4.04 15.45 8.23
C THR A 279 -3.61 15.06 6.82
N ALA A 280 -3.82 15.98 5.88
CA ALA A 280 -3.39 15.86 4.50
C ALA A 280 -1.86 15.95 4.38
N ASN A 281 -1.29 15.19 3.46
CA ASN A 281 0.10 15.34 3.08
C ASN A 281 0.33 16.69 2.38
N GLU A 282 1.41 17.37 2.72
CA GLU A 282 1.71 18.71 2.21
C GLU A 282 1.99 18.74 0.69
N VAL A 283 2.42 17.62 0.11
CA VAL A 283 2.82 17.56 -1.30
C VAL A 283 1.62 17.35 -2.22
N ASP A 284 0.74 16.42 -1.87
CA ASP A 284 -0.33 15.99 -2.76
C ASP A 284 -1.75 16.13 -2.18
N GLY A 285 -1.85 16.59 -0.93
CA GLY A 285 -3.12 16.78 -0.24
C GLY A 285 -3.83 15.48 0.15
N ASN A 286 -3.23 14.31 -0.08
CA ASN A 286 -3.83 13.02 0.22
C ASN A 286 -3.72 12.71 1.72
N ILE A 287 -4.75 12.04 2.26
CA ILE A 287 -4.78 11.62 3.66
C ILE A 287 -4.27 10.18 3.73
N TYR A 288 -3.00 10.01 4.12
CA TYR A 288 -2.36 8.72 4.31
C TYR A 288 -2.59 8.22 5.74
N ASN A 289 -3.40 7.17 5.84
CA ASN A 289 -3.80 6.55 7.10
C ASN A 289 -3.14 5.20 7.27
N ASN A 290 -2.81 4.87 8.51
CA ASN A 290 -2.51 3.51 8.87
C ASN A 290 -3.83 2.74 8.89
N ALA A 291 -3.91 1.65 8.12
CA ALA A 291 -4.83 0.58 8.48
C ALA A 291 -4.14 -0.32 9.48
N TYR A 292 -4.82 -0.51 10.60
CA TYR A 292 -4.53 -1.63 11.47
C TYR A 292 -4.83 -2.91 10.69
N PRO A 293 -4.07 -4.01 10.91
CA PRO A 293 -3.98 -5.17 10.01
C PRO A 293 -5.25 -6.04 9.93
N ILE A 294 -6.41 -5.42 10.14
CA ILE A 294 -7.70 -6.04 10.31
C ILE A 294 -8.65 -5.42 9.29
N VAL A 295 -8.40 -5.77 8.02
CA VAL A 295 -9.26 -5.44 6.89
C VAL A 295 -10.17 -6.64 6.64
N PHE A 296 -11.48 -6.41 6.57
CA PHE A 296 -12.45 -7.47 6.32
C PHE A 296 -13.12 -7.28 4.98
N ASP A 297 -13.00 -8.27 4.10
CA ASP A 297 -13.67 -8.31 2.82
C ASP A 297 -15.19 -8.48 3.02
N LEU A 298 -15.97 -7.42 2.80
CA LEU A 298 -17.42 -7.48 2.99
C LEU A 298 -18.13 -8.27 1.89
N GLU A 299 -17.40 -8.65 0.82
CA GLU A 299 -17.93 -9.44 -0.27
C GLU A 299 -18.01 -10.94 0.07
N GLN A 300 -17.40 -11.36 1.18
CA GLN A 300 -17.37 -12.75 1.63
C GLN A 300 -18.34 -13.01 2.78
N SER A 301 -18.96 -14.19 2.77
CA SER A 301 -19.85 -14.64 3.86
C SER A 301 -19.10 -15.31 5.01
N GLU A 302 -17.83 -15.66 4.84
CA GLU A 302 -16.97 -16.29 5.83
C GLU A 302 -15.55 -15.72 5.73
N PRO A 303 -14.69 -15.85 6.76
CA PRO A 303 -13.32 -15.37 6.66
C PRO A 303 -12.59 -16.22 5.62
N PHE A 304 -12.52 -15.71 4.40
CA PHE A 304 -11.68 -16.25 3.36
C PHE A 304 -10.26 -15.74 3.59
N VAL A 305 -9.36 -16.68 3.82
CA VAL A 305 -7.92 -16.46 3.67
C VAL A 305 -7.53 -17.31 2.45
N PHE A 306 -6.56 -16.84 1.69
CA PHE A 306 -6.29 -17.24 0.30
C PHE A 306 -6.25 -18.74 -0.03
N LYS A 307 -6.06 -19.64 0.95
CA LYS A 307 -6.01 -21.08 0.71
C LYS A 307 -7.04 -21.86 1.53
N SER A 308 -6.58 -22.46 2.62
CA SER A 308 -7.33 -23.38 3.47
C SER A 308 -6.87 -23.22 4.91
N GLU A 309 -7.75 -23.45 5.89
CA GLU A 309 -7.45 -23.17 7.30
C GLU A 309 -6.10 -23.71 7.78
N LYS A 310 -5.71 -24.91 7.34
CA LYS A 310 -4.42 -25.53 7.68
C LYS A 310 -3.22 -24.89 6.98
N GLU A 311 -3.39 -24.50 5.71
CA GLU A 311 -2.33 -23.88 4.92
C GLU A 311 -2.17 -22.40 5.31
N ASP A 312 -3.26 -21.70 5.57
CA ASP A 312 -3.27 -20.29 5.97
C ASP A 312 -2.52 -20.08 7.29
N ASN A 313 -2.68 -20.99 8.26
CA ASN A 313 -1.93 -20.96 9.53
C ASN A 313 -0.43 -21.19 9.36
N GLY A 314 -0.01 -21.75 8.22
CA GLY A 314 1.39 -21.88 7.84
C GLY A 314 1.91 -20.74 6.95
N VAL A 315 1.00 -19.86 6.48
CA VAL A 315 1.30 -18.76 5.55
C VAL A 315 1.24 -17.42 6.25
N PHE A 316 0.20 -17.16 7.05
CA PHE A 316 -0.01 -15.86 7.69
C PHE A 316 0.08 -15.97 9.21
N SER A 317 0.86 -15.08 9.82
CA SER A 317 0.96 -15.00 11.28
C SER A 317 -0.36 -14.61 11.93
N ALA A 318 -1.13 -13.73 11.28
CA ALA A 318 -2.36 -13.17 11.82
C ALA A 318 -3.63 -14.00 11.48
N SER A 319 -3.51 -15.15 10.81
CA SER A 319 -4.69 -15.91 10.34
C SER A 319 -5.64 -16.30 11.46
N TYR A 320 -5.11 -16.71 12.62
CA TYR A 320 -5.89 -17.08 13.79
C TYR A 320 -6.66 -15.89 14.36
N ALA A 321 -5.97 -14.77 14.57
CA ALA A 321 -6.58 -13.54 15.08
C ALA A 321 -7.63 -13.01 14.11
N TYR A 322 -7.34 -13.00 12.81
CA TYR A 322 -8.27 -12.61 11.77
C TYR A 322 -9.57 -13.44 11.81
N ARG A 323 -9.47 -14.77 11.85
CA ARG A 323 -10.65 -15.66 11.92
C ARG A 323 -11.46 -15.47 13.21
N TYR A 324 -10.80 -15.21 14.33
CA TYR A 324 -11.45 -14.91 15.60
C TYR A 324 -12.22 -13.59 15.54
N GLN A 325 -11.53 -12.52 15.12
CA GLN A 325 -12.08 -11.17 15.04
C GLN A 325 -13.20 -11.08 14.00
N TRP A 326 -13.07 -11.78 12.87
CA TRP A 326 -14.14 -11.89 11.86
C TRP A 326 -15.46 -12.34 12.47
N LYS A 327 -15.43 -13.39 13.30
CA LYS A 327 -16.67 -13.94 13.91
C LYS A 327 -17.37 -12.89 14.77
N ILE A 328 -16.61 -12.20 15.63
CA ILE A 328 -17.13 -11.18 16.53
C ILE A 328 -17.67 -9.98 15.74
N LEU A 329 -16.93 -9.52 14.74
CA LEU A 329 -17.35 -8.38 13.93
C LEU A 329 -18.50 -8.71 13.00
N LYS A 330 -18.61 -9.95 12.53
CA LYS A 330 -19.80 -10.39 11.80
C LYS A 330 -21.04 -10.43 12.70
N GLU A 331 -20.89 -10.75 13.99
CA GLU A 331 -22.00 -10.64 14.95
C GLU A 331 -22.37 -9.18 15.21
N LYS A 332 -21.38 -8.27 15.32
CA LYS A 332 -21.60 -6.85 15.62
C LYS A 332 -22.07 -6.02 14.42
N TYR A 333 -21.47 -6.24 13.25
CA TYR A 333 -21.62 -5.45 12.02
C TYR A 333 -22.15 -6.29 10.85
N GLY A 334 -22.76 -7.44 11.13
CA GLY A 334 -23.15 -8.43 10.12
C GLY A 334 -24.06 -7.91 9.00
N GLU A 335 -24.82 -6.85 9.24
CA GLU A 335 -25.67 -6.22 8.22
C GLU A 335 -24.89 -5.57 7.06
N HIS A 336 -23.60 -5.27 7.27
CA HIS A 336 -22.74 -4.71 6.24
C HIS A 336 -22.02 -5.79 5.42
N PHE A 337 -21.98 -7.04 5.89
CA PHE A 337 -21.42 -8.19 5.17
C PHE A 337 -22.42 -8.73 4.15
N LYS A 338 -21.92 -9.24 3.02
CA LYS A 338 -22.78 -9.98 2.10
C LYS A 338 -23.42 -11.19 2.78
N SER A 339 -24.74 -11.30 2.61
CA SER A 339 -25.57 -12.38 3.15
C SER A 339 -25.34 -13.71 2.46
#